data_AF-A0AAD6UHK3-F1
#
_entry.id   AF-A0AAD6UHK3-F1
#
_cell.length_a   1.000
_cell.length_b   1.000
_cell.length_c   1.000
_cell.angle_alpha   90.00
_cell.angle_beta   90.00
_cell.angle_gamma   90.00
#
_symmetry.space_group_name_H-M   'P 1'
#
loop_
_entity.id
_entity.type
_entity.pdbx_description
1 polymer ?
#
loop_
_entity_poly.entity_id
_entity_poly.type
_entity_poly.pdbx_seq_one_letter_code
_entity_poly.pdbx_strand_id
1 'polypeptide(L)'
;MEIMAGGVGQSDATFTNLTRMIHDSLPNPEVPADIRHQVLQLALIFMCGIGQLSPGAYFLRRDLFPSIVSFIKAPETETFTFEAILLLSVLANFHKSKQNPYIQRIQEVDDKILMRKICWASNFALDAVVKAYQEISDDDTTQTLTSALGAMMSKLRPDRALAPADPPQQLFKSQPIEACVVLLPIFEFLRTNPTFPLVLVSPSTDDTTPSAVSSPPSTVLSLCSYLLTHASSTSSPRAIIYANLCLNTLLTLAQNDGVLIAFSQPSDERIRLCRQRLPVLPIPPSRRPPLCALLDCCVLWLRHNLHKRLEVQSYTTCIWVCYRVIWFLHKAHIRLEYSWGEFWSALIGLLNFLSSKLDSLTTTGGVEQLARATILLLDLSLAKCEIFLPTAQSIHQFVYELVRSSAILEAQVSLLKALSLPETERRTSWTTEQPSEVLLARLLSTTEFYQAKVAEAHAQSARRAMRVVAAEIDRDGLHGMTDTRETEPPGEVAEVAFSRFACSDVLSLIP
;
A
#
# COMPACT_ATOMS: atom_id res chain seq x y z
N MET A 1 -6.85 -37.71 -0.16
CA MET A 1 -7.60 -38.37 -1.24
C MET A 1 -8.39 -39.55 -0.69
N GLU A 2 -7.74 -40.57 -0.12
CA GLU A 2 -8.44 -41.75 0.43
C GLU A 2 -9.40 -41.44 1.57
N ILE A 3 -9.02 -40.54 2.50
CA ILE A 3 -9.86 -40.18 3.66
C ILE A 3 -11.15 -39.45 3.27
N MET A 4 -11.14 -38.60 2.24
CA MET A 4 -12.33 -37.84 1.81
C MET A 4 -13.16 -38.54 0.72
N ALA A 5 -12.53 -39.38 -0.10
CA ALA A 5 -13.17 -39.98 -1.27
C ALA A 5 -13.31 -41.49 -1.23
N GLY A 6 -12.88 -42.17 -0.15
CA GLY A 6 -12.97 -43.62 -0.02
C GLY A 6 -12.02 -44.41 -0.95
N GLY A 7 -11.19 -43.73 -1.75
CA GLY A 7 -10.21 -44.33 -2.66
C GLY A 7 -9.89 -43.43 -3.86
N VAL A 8 -8.79 -43.70 -4.56
CA VAL A 8 -8.38 -42.91 -5.75
C VAL A 8 -9.40 -43.04 -6.89
N GLY A 9 -9.97 -44.24 -7.09
CA GLY A 9 -10.95 -44.49 -8.17
C GLY A 9 -12.32 -43.83 -8.00
N GLN A 10 -12.70 -43.40 -6.78
CA GLN A 10 -13.97 -42.71 -6.51
C GLN A 10 -13.80 -41.19 -6.35
N SER A 11 -12.57 -40.71 -6.25
CA SER A 11 -12.25 -39.30 -5.98
C SER A 11 -12.78 -38.35 -7.05
N ASP A 12 -12.67 -38.70 -8.33
CA ASP A 12 -13.18 -37.89 -9.44
C ASP A 12 -14.70 -37.72 -9.35
N ALA A 13 -15.45 -38.79 -9.06
CA ALA A 13 -16.91 -38.74 -8.92
C ALA A 13 -17.32 -37.87 -7.72
N THR A 14 -16.69 -38.07 -6.56
CA THR A 14 -17.01 -37.35 -5.33
C THR A 14 -16.78 -35.84 -5.48
N PHE A 15 -15.62 -35.40 -5.98
CA PHE A 15 -15.32 -33.96 -6.12
C PHE A 15 -16.10 -33.30 -7.27
N THR A 16 -16.41 -34.04 -8.33
CA THR A 16 -17.30 -33.54 -9.39
C THR A 16 -18.74 -33.37 -8.88
N ASN A 17 -19.22 -34.29 -8.04
CA ASN A 17 -20.54 -34.17 -7.42
C ASN A 17 -20.58 -33.02 -6.40
N LEU A 18 -19.52 -32.82 -5.62
CA LEU A 18 -19.39 -31.69 -4.69
C LEU A 18 -19.48 -30.34 -5.42
N THR A 19 -18.66 -30.15 -6.45
CA THR A 19 -18.68 -28.89 -7.24
C THR A 19 -19.99 -28.69 -7.98
N ARG A 20 -20.66 -29.77 -8.43
CA ARG A 20 -22.03 -29.71 -8.97
C ARG A 20 -23.04 -29.22 -7.94
N MET A 21 -23.02 -29.81 -6.75
CA MET A 21 -23.93 -29.44 -5.66
C MET A 21 -23.77 -27.95 -5.30
N ILE A 22 -22.53 -27.47 -5.18
CA ILE A 22 -22.26 -26.05 -4.90
C ILE A 22 -22.81 -25.15 -6.02
N HIS A 23 -22.50 -25.48 -7.28
CA HIS A 23 -22.96 -24.71 -8.44
C HIS A 23 -24.48 -24.56 -8.49
N ASP A 24 -25.21 -25.65 -8.22
CA ASP A 24 -26.67 -25.71 -8.38
C ASP A 24 -27.41 -25.14 -7.14
N SER A 25 -26.81 -25.25 -5.94
CA SER A 25 -27.46 -24.80 -4.69
C SER A 25 -27.32 -23.30 -4.44
N LEU A 26 -26.17 -22.69 -4.76
CA LEU A 26 -25.91 -21.27 -4.50
C LEU A 26 -26.91 -20.30 -5.16
N PRO A 27 -27.28 -20.44 -6.45
CA PRO A 27 -28.19 -19.52 -7.10
C PRO A 27 -29.67 -19.87 -6.87
N ASN A 28 -30.00 -21.03 -6.31
CA ASN A 28 -31.38 -21.52 -6.24
C ASN A 28 -32.18 -20.73 -5.17
N PRO A 29 -33.23 -19.97 -5.55
CA PRO A 29 -34.05 -19.24 -4.59
C PRO A 29 -34.96 -20.15 -3.74
N GLU A 30 -35.20 -21.40 -4.16
CA GLU A 30 -36.02 -22.35 -3.40
C GLU A 30 -35.29 -22.89 -2.16
N VAL A 31 -33.96 -22.79 -2.15
CA VAL A 31 -33.12 -23.19 -1.01
C VAL A 31 -33.04 -22.04 -0.01
N PRO A 32 -33.33 -22.28 1.29
CA PRO A 32 -33.17 -21.27 2.34
C PRO A 32 -31.80 -20.59 2.33
N ALA A 33 -31.75 -19.30 2.65
CA ALA A 33 -30.52 -18.50 2.70
C ALA A 33 -29.44 -19.14 3.60
N ASP A 34 -29.81 -19.67 4.75
CA ASP A 34 -28.89 -20.32 5.70
C ASP A 34 -28.20 -21.55 5.10
N ILE A 35 -28.93 -22.37 4.34
CA ILE A 35 -28.35 -23.55 3.68
C ILE A 35 -27.41 -23.12 2.55
N ARG A 36 -27.77 -22.10 1.78
CA ARG A 36 -26.89 -21.53 0.74
C ARG A 36 -25.61 -20.96 1.35
N HIS A 37 -25.71 -20.30 2.51
CA HIS A 37 -24.58 -19.80 3.28
C HIS A 37 -23.68 -20.95 3.78
N GLN A 38 -24.24 -22.02 4.33
CA GLN A 38 -23.47 -23.20 4.72
C GLN A 38 -22.76 -23.87 3.52
N VAL A 39 -23.41 -23.92 2.35
CA VAL A 39 -22.78 -24.42 1.12
C VAL A 39 -21.60 -23.53 0.69
N LEU A 40 -21.72 -22.22 0.84
CA LEU A 40 -20.64 -21.27 0.60
C LEU A 40 -19.47 -21.48 1.59
N GLN A 41 -19.76 -21.61 2.88
CA GLN A 41 -18.77 -21.89 3.92
C GLN A 41 -18.06 -23.21 3.69
N LEU A 42 -18.79 -24.25 3.28
CA LEU A 42 -18.20 -25.55 2.91
C LEU A 42 -17.20 -25.40 1.77
N ALA A 43 -17.55 -24.64 0.73
CA ALA A 43 -16.65 -24.38 -0.40
C ALA A 43 -15.38 -23.63 0.04
N LEU A 44 -15.52 -22.63 0.91
CA LEU A 44 -14.40 -21.89 1.49
C LEU A 44 -13.49 -22.76 2.34
N ILE A 45 -14.04 -23.47 3.33
CA ILE A 45 -13.28 -24.36 4.21
C ILE A 45 -12.53 -25.41 3.38
N PHE A 46 -13.20 -25.99 2.37
CA PHE A 46 -12.60 -26.97 1.49
C PHE A 46 -11.41 -26.39 0.72
N MET A 47 -11.60 -25.25 0.04
CA MET A 47 -10.53 -24.63 -0.75
C MET A 47 -9.38 -24.12 0.12
N CYS A 48 -9.67 -23.52 1.27
CA CYS A 48 -8.65 -23.04 2.18
C CYS A 48 -7.90 -24.17 2.88
N GLY A 49 -8.58 -25.25 3.27
CA GLY A 49 -7.98 -26.43 3.91
C GLY A 49 -7.10 -27.25 2.97
N ILE A 50 -7.46 -27.32 1.69
CA ILE A 50 -6.69 -28.06 0.67
C ILE A 50 -5.54 -27.20 0.11
N GLY A 51 -5.67 -25.88 0.17
CA GLY A 51 -4.64 -24.95 -0.28
C GLY A 51 -4.38 -25.10 -1.78
N GLN A 52 -3.17 -25.54 -2.15
CA GLN A 52 -2.73 -25.67 -3.55
C GLN A 52 -2.67 -27.13 -4.03
N LEU A 53 -3.27 -28.07 -3.29
CA LEU A 53 -3.27 -29.49 -3.64
C LEU A 53 -4.28 -29.83 -4.76
N SER A 54 -4.10 -31.00 -5.38
CA SER A 54 -4.85 -31.42 -6.57
C SER A 54 -6.39 -31.42 -6.47
N PRO A 55 -7.06 -31.65 -5.31
CA PRO A 55 -8.53 -31.61 -5.28
C PRO A 55 -9.13 -30.23 -5.53
N GLY A 56 -8.37 -29.14 -5.32
CA GLY A 56 -8.83 -27.80 -5.66
C GLY A 56 -9.00 -27.60 -7.17
N ALA A 57 -8.33 -28.39 -8.01
CA ALA A 57 -8.43 -28.29 -9.46
C ALA A 57 -9.84 -28.61 -9.99
N TYR A 58 -10.66 -29.36 -9.25
CA TYR A 58 -12.07 -29.62 -9.61
C TYR A 58 -12.90 -28.34 -9.64
N PHE A 59 -12.57 -27.37 -8.76
CA PHE A 59 -13.22 -26.06 -8.74
C PHE A 59 -12.83 -25.19 -9.93
N LEU A 60 -11.72 -25.48 -10.61
CA LEU A 60 -11.37 -24.83 -11.88
C LEU A 60 -12.10 -25.44 -13.09
N ARG A 61 -12.50 -26.72 -13.01
CA ARG A 61 -13.18 -27.43 -14.12
C ARG A 61 -14.63 -26.98 -14.30
N ARG A 62 -15.31 -26.63 -13.21
CA ARG A 62 -16.68 -26.11 -13.24
C ARG A 62 -16.68 -24.66 -12.81
N ASP A 63 -17.25 -23.82 -13.65
CA ASP A 63 -17.29 -22.38 -13.43
C ASP A 63 -18.34 -22.02 -12.36
N LEU A 64 -17.87 -21.68 -11.16
CA LEU A 64 -18.72 -21.23 -10.05
C LEU A 64 -18.97 -19.72 -10.07
N PHE A 65 -18.31 -18.97 -10.96
CA PHE A 65 -18.38 -17.51 -10.96
C PHE A 65 -19.82 -16.99 -11.10
N PRO A 66 -20.65 -17.47 -12.05
CA PRO A 66 -22.03 -17.00 -12.19
C PRO A 66 -22.88 -17.31 -10.96
N SER A 67 -22.71 -18.49 -10.36
CA SER A 67 -23.42 -18.90 -9.15
C SER A 67 -23.09 -17.99 -7.96
N ILE A 68 -21.81 -17.64 -7.78
CA ILE A 68 -21.38 -16.74 -6.70
C ILE A 68 -21.86 -15.31 -6.96
N VAL A 69 -21.80 -14.81 -8.20
CA VAL A 69 -22.32 -13.48 -8.55
C VAL A 69 -23.82 -13.38 -8.30
N SER A 70 -24.59 -14.42 -8.68
CA SER A 70 -26.02 -14.49 -8.39
C SER A 70 -26.29 -14.45 -6.88
N PHE A 71 -25.49 -15.19 -6.09
CA PHE A 71 -25.58 -15.19 -4.63
C PHE A 71 -25.27 -13.81 -4.03
N ILE A 72 -24.25 -13.08 -4.52
CA ILE A 72 -23.94 -11.72 -4.04
C ILE A 72 -25.06 -10.73 -4.36
N LYS A 73 -25.68 -10.86 -5.54
CA LYS A 73 -26.71 -9.92 -6.01
C LYS A 73 -28.09 -10.16 -5.38
N ALA A 74 -28.38 -11.36 -4.90
CA ALA A 74 -29.65 -11.67 -4.27
C ALA A 74 -29.81 -10.93 -2.93
N PRO A 75 -30.99 -10.34 -2.65
CA PRO A 75 -31.21 -9.50 -1.47
C PRO A 75 -31.15 -10.31 -0.15
N GLU A 76 -31.54 -11.58 -0.18
CA GLU A 76 -31.58 -12.47 0.99
C GLU A 76 -30.18 -12.88 1.47
N THR A 77 -29.18 -12.83 0.59
CA THR A 77 -27.82 -13.33 0.83
C THR A 77 -26.78 -12.22 0.83
N GLU A 78 -27.22 -10.96 0.77
CA GLU A 78 -26.36 -9.78 0.76
C GLU A 78 -25.47 -9.68 2.01
N THR A 79 -25.96 -10.12 3.17
CA THR A 79 -25.20 -10.17 4.43
C THR A 79 -23.97 -11.08 4.36
N PHE A 80 -23.99 -12.09 3.49
CA PHE A 80 -22.92 -13.07 3.31
C PHE A 80 -21.96 -12.69 2.17
N THR A 81 -22.07 -11.48 1.62
CA THR A 81 -21.22 -11.00 0.52
C THR A 81 -19.73 -11.08 0.87
N PHE A 82 -19.34 -10.80 2.11
CA PHE A 82 -17.96 -10.88 2.58
C PHE A 82 -17.31 -12.25 2.33
N GLU A 83 -18.01 -13.33 2.67
CA GLU A 83 -17.50 -14.69 2.44
C GLU A 83 -17.49 -15.03 0.95
N ALA A 84 -18.50 -14.60 0.20
CA ALA A 84 -18.61 -14.86 -1.23
C ALA A 84 -17.46 -14.23 -2.03
N ILE A 85 -17.06 -13.01 -1.69
CA ILE A 85 -15.92 -12.33 -2.34
C ILE A 85 -14.58 -12.97 -1.97
N LEU A 86 -14.46 -13.52 -0.76
CA LEU A 86 -13.27 -14.27 -0.35
C LEU A 86 -13.15 -15.57 -1.14
N LEU A 87 -14.26 -16.27 -1.38
CA LEU A 87 -14.25 -17.50 -2.17
C LEU A 87 -13.76 -17.22 -3.60
N LEU A 88 -14.30 -16.18 -4.24
CA LEU A 88 -13.83 -15.75 -5.57
C LEU A 88 -12.33 -15.45 -5.57
N SER A 89 -11.82 -14.78 -4.54
CA SER A 89 -10.41 -14.42 -4.42
C SER A 89 -9.50 -15.63 -4.20
N VAL A 90 -9.94 -16.59 -3.39
CA VAL A 90 -9.23 -17.87 -3.15
C VAL A 90 -9.18 -18.69 -4.43
N LEU A 91 -10.29 -18.78 -5.17
CA LEU A 91 -10.37 -19.48 -6.46
C LEU A 91 -9.48 -18.82 -7.53
N ALA A 92 -9.45 -17.49 -7.59
CA ALA A 92 -8.56 -16.75 -8.48
C ALA A 92 -7.06 -16.92 -8.12
N ASN A 93 -6.74 -17.15 -6.85
CA ASN A 93 -5.38 -17.38 -6.37
C ASN A 93 -4.97 -18.87 -6.35
N PHE A 94 -5.86 -19.80 -6.71
CA PHE A 94 -5.52 -21.21 -6.86
C PHE A 94 -4.70 -21.43 -8.14
N HIS A 95 -3.51 -22.04 -8.04
CA HIS A 95 -2.54 -22.19 -9.14
C HIS A 95 -2.45 -20.94 -10.01
N LYS A 96 -2.23 -19.79 -9.34
CA LYS A 96 -2.25 -18.46 -9.94
C LYS A 96 -1.42 -18.45 -11.23
N SER A 97 -2.12 -18.32 -12.33
CA SER A 97 -1.57 -18.28 -13.69
C SER A 97 -2.58 -17.53 -14.55
N LYS A 98 -2.12 -16.91 -15.65
CA LYS A 98 -3.02 -16.22 -16.60
C LYS A 98 -4.07 -17.17 -17.23
N GLN A 99 -3.90 -18.47 -17.07
CA GLN A 99 -4.81 -19.52 -17.53
C GLN A 99 -5.92 -19.85 -16.52
N ASN A 100 -5.89 -19.30 -15.30
CA ASN A 100 -6.95 -19.53 -14.32
C ASN A 100 -8.26 -18.87 -14.83
N PRO A 101 -9.36 -19.64 -15.00
CA PRO A 101 -10.61 -19.13 -15.54
C PRO A 101 -11.24 -18.04 -14.67
N TYR A 102 -11.05 -18.06 -13.35
CA TYR A 102 -11.60 -17.04 -12.45
C TYR A 102 -10.90 -15.70 -12.62
N ILE A 103 -9.60 -15.67 -12.93
CA ILE A 103 -8.89 -14.43 -13.26
C ILE A 103 -9.45 -13.83 -14.55
N GLN A 104 -9.71 -14.66 -15.57
CA GLN A 104 -10.32 -14.22 -16.84
C GLN A 104 -11.73 -13.67 -16.61
N ARG A 105 -12.56 -14.33 -15.80
CA ARG A 105 -13.91 -13.84 -15.46
C ARG A 105 -13.89 -12.54 -14.66
N ILE A 106 -12.95 -12.38 -13.72
CA ILE A 106 -12.75 -11.11 -13.01
C ILE A 106 -12.29 -10.01 -13.98
N GLN A 107 -11.51 -10.33 -15.01
CA GLN A 107 -11.09 -9.35 -16.01
C GLN A 107 -12.26 -8.91 -16.92
N GLU A 108 -13.14 -9.83 -17.30
CA GLU A 108 -14.24 -9.60 -18.25
C GLU A 108 -15.52 -9.03 -17.63
N VAL A 109 -15.71 -9.16 -16.32
CA VAL A 109 -16.94 -8.69 -15.66
C VAL A 109 -17.07 -7.16 -15.72
N ASP A 110 -18.18 -6.66 -16.27
CA ASP A 110 -18.52 -5.22 -16.31
C ASP A 110 -19.80 -4.90 -15.49
N ASP A 111 -20.15 -5.78 -14.54
CA ASP A 111 -21.30 -5.58 -13.67
C ASP A 111 -20.99 -4.59 -12.53
N LYS A 112 -21.33 -3.32 -12.75
CA LYS A 112 -21.13 -2.25 -11.75
C LYS A 112 -21.89 -2.49 -10.44
N ILE A 113 -23.01 -3.22 -10.46
CA ILE A 113 -23.78 -3.53 -9.24
C ILE A 113 -22.99 -4.51 -8.38
N LEU A 114 -22.44 -5.56 -8.99
CA LEU A 114 -21.54 -6.49 -8.31
C LEU A 114 -20.34 -5.74 -7.71
N MET A 115 -19.67 -4.91 -8.50
CA MET A 115 -18.49 -4.15 -8.05
C MET A 115 -18.81 -3.24 -6.86
N ARG A 116 -19.98 -2.57 -6.86
CA ARG A 116 -20.44 -1.75 -5.72
C ARG A 116 -20.72 -2.59 -4.48
N LYS A 117 -21.37 -3.76 -4.61
CA LYS A 117 -21.59 -4.68 -3.48
C LYS A 117 -20.27 -5.21 -2.91
N ILE A 118 -19.28 -5.50 -3.76
CA ILE A 118 -17.92 -5.85 -3.34
C ILE A 118 -17.32 -4.69 -2.53
N CYS A 119 -17.36 -3.46 -3.05
CA CYS A 119 -16.84 -2.28 -2.36
C CYS A 119 -17.53 -2.06 -1.01
N TRP A 120 -18.86 -2.17 -0.95
CA TRP A 120 -19.64 -1.99 0.28
C TRP A 120 -19.28 -3.03 1.36
N ALA A 121 -19.31 -4.32 1.02
CA ALA A 121 -18.99 -5.39 1.98
C ALA A 121 -17.53 -5.32 2.45
N SER A 122 -16.62 -4.97 1.53
CA SER A 122 -15.20 -4.83 1.87
C SER A 122 -14.96 -3.60 2.74
N ASN A 123 -15.62 -2.49 2.47
CA ASN A 123 -15.51 -1.26 3.24
C ASN A 123 -15.93 -1.45 4.70
N PHE A 124 -17.02 -2.19 4.94
CA PHE A 124 -17.47 -2.52 6.30
C PHE A 124 -16.41 -3.33 7.07
N ALA A 125 -15.84 -4.36 6.44
CA ALA A 125 -14.81 -5.19 7.06
C ALA A 125 -13.49 -4.42 7.27
N LEU A 126 -13.10 -3.56 6.33
CA LEU A 126 -11.91 -2.71 6.48
C LEU A 126 -12.07 -1.69 7.61
N ASP A 127 -13.25 -1.08 7.74
CA ASP A 127 -13.57 -0.14 8.83
C ASP A 127 -13.51 -0.84 10.20
N ALA A 128 -13.97 -2.09 10.29
CA ALA A 128 -13.82 -2.88 11.51
C ALA A 128 -12.35 -3.11 11.90
N VAL A 129 -11.47 -3.36 10.92
CA VAL A 129 -10.02 -3.51 11.17
C VAL A 129 -9.41 -2.18 11.64
N VAL A 130 -9.77 -1.07 10.99
CA VAL A 130 -9.33 0.28 11.38
C VAL A 130 -9.77 0.59 12.82
N LYS A 131 -11.03 0.33 13.16
CA LYS A 131 -11.56 0.49 14.52
C LYS A 131 -10.81 -0.37 15.53
N ALA A 132 -10.46 -1.61 15.18
CA ALA A 132 -9.68 -2.47 16.08
C ALA A 132 -8.29 -1.89 16.42
N TYR A 133 -7.65 -1.17 15.50
CA TYR A 133 -6.44 -0.40 15.81
C TYR A 133 -6.72 0.82 16.69
N GLN A 134 -7.81 1.54 16.42
CA GLN A 134 -8.20 2.76 17.14
C GLN A 134 -8.65 2.47 18.58
N GLU A 135 -9.31 1.34 18.82
CA GLU A 135 -9.73 0.90 20.16
C GLU A 135 -8.53 0.60 21.08
N ILE A 136 -7.42 0.13 20.52
CA ILE A 136 -6.18 -0.10 21.28
C ILE A 136 -5.55 1.24 21.71
N SER A 137 -5.54 2.23 20.82
CA SER A 137 -4.93 3.54 21.07
C SER A 137 -5.65 4.61 20.26
N ASP A 138 -6.48 5.41 20.92
CA ASP A 138 -7.21 6.48 20.24
C ASP A 138 -6.23 7.57 19.78
N ASP A 139 -6.18 7.77 18.47
CA ASP A 139 -5.30 8.72 17.79
C ASP A 139 -6.06 9.92 17.20
N ASP A 140 -7.29 10.16 17.69
CA ASP A 140 -8.09 11.28 17.25
C ASP A 140 -7.49 12.62 17.67
N THR A 141 -7.35 13.52 16.70
CA THR A 141 -6.79 14.86 16.91
C THR A 141 -7.86 15.87 17.34
N THR A 142 -9.14 15.52 17.30
CA THR A 142 -10.24 16.32 17.86
C THR A 142 -10.38 16.20 19.39
N GLN A 143 -9.48 15.45 20.03
CA GLN A 143 -9.35 15.39 21.48
C GLN A 143 -9.06 16.78 22.07
N THR A 144 -10.09 17.36 22.70
CA THR A 144 -10.06 18.61 23.47
C THR A 144 -8.96 18.56 24.54
N LEU A 145 -8.38 19.71 24.91
CA LEU A 145 -7.33 19.83 25.95
C LEU A 145 -7.62 19.03 27.25
N THR A 146 -8.90 18.80 27.56
CA THR A 146 -9.38 17.99 28.68
C THR A 146 -9.09 16.49 28.56
N SER A 147 -9.13 15.88 27.37
CA SER A 147 -8.78 14.45 27.20
C SER A 147 -7.26 14.23 27.22
N ALA A 148 -6.48 15.18 26.73
CA ALA A 148 -5.02 15.18 26.88
C ALA A 148 -4.58 15.29 28.36
N LEU A 149 -5.23 16.15 29.13
CA LEU A 149 -5.06 16.25 30.60
C LEU A 149 -5.54 14.97 31.31
N GLY A 150 -6.64 14.36 30.87
CA GLY A 150 -7.12 13.09 31.38
C GLY A 150 -6.13 11.94 31.15
N ALA A 151 -5.53 11.86 29.96
CA ALA A 151 -4.49 10.89 29.64
C ALA A 151 -3.22 11.11 30.49
N MET A 152 -2.81 12.36 30.71
CA MET A 152 -1.68 12.70 31.59
C MET A 152 -1.98 12.39 33.08
N MET A 153 -3.17 12.71 33.57
CA MET A 153 -3.62 12.38 34.94
C MET A 153 -3.78 10.87 35.16
N SER A 154 -4.21 10.13 34.14
CA SER A 154 -4.28 8.66 34.21
C SER A 154 -2.90 7.99 34.31
N LYS A 155 -1.86 8.65 33.78
CA LYS A 155 -0.45 8.23 33.90
C LYS A 155 0.17 8.60 35.26
N LEU A 156 -0.44 9.51 36.00
CA LEU A 156 -0.03 9.94 37.35
C LEU A 156 -0.76 9.17 38.47
N ARG A 157 -1.66 8.22 38.15
CA ARG A 157 -2.29 7.35 39.15
C ARG A 157 -1.29 6.27 39.64
N PRO A 158 -0.97 6.22 40.94
CA PRO A 158 0.04 5.31 41.49
C PRO A 158 -0.31 3.82 41.32
N ASP A 159 -1.59 3.47 41.17
CA ASP A 159 -2.02 2.07 40.98
C ASP A 159 -1.63 1.46 39.61
N ARG A 160 -1.24 2.29 38.63
CA ARG A 160 -0.68 1.83 37.35
C ARG A 160 0.86 1.83 37.32
N ALA A 161 1.51 2.36 38.34
CA ALA A 161 2.98 2.44 38.41
C ALA A 161 3.66 1.11 38.77
N LEU A 162 2.88 0.10 39.18
CA LEU A 162 3.35 -1.24 39.54
C LEU A 162 3.00 -2.33 38.51
N ALA A 163 2.26 -1.99 37.44
CA ALA A 163 2.13 -2.85 36.28
C ALA A 163 3.26 -2.52 35.30
N PRO A 164 4.06 -3.48 34.80
CA PRO A 164 4.99 -3.18 33.72
C PRO A 164 4.16 -2.66 32.55
N ALA A 165 4.32 -1.39 32.21
CA ALA A 165 3.77 -0.86 30.97
C ALA A 165 4.47 -1.65 29.86
N ASP A 166 3.74 -2.60 29.26
CA ASP A 166 4.28 -3.36 28.14
C ASP A 166 4.75 -2.38 27.06
N PRO A 167 5.92 -2.62 26.43
CA PRO A 167 6.39 -1.74 25.38
C PRO A 167 5.29 -1.61 24.33
N PRO A 168 5.11 -0.43 23.68
CA PRO A 168 3.97 -0.14 22.80
C PRO A 168 3.78 -1.19 21.70
N GLN A 169 4.86 -1.89 21.32
CA GLN A 169 4.88 -3.01 20.37
C GLN A 169 4.07 -4.23 20.81
N GLN A 170 3.92 -4.48 22.11
CA GLN A 170 3.18 -5.64 22.61
C GLN A 170 1.66 -5.46 22.57
N LEU A 171 1.19 -4.22 22.63
CA LEU A 171 -0.24 -3.90 22.60
C LEU A 171 -0.89 -4.23 21.25
N PHE A 172 -0.10 -4.25 20.17
CA PHE A 172 -0.57 -4.53 18.82
C PHE A 172 -0.27 -5.97 18.36
N LYS A 173 0.07 -6.88 19.28
CA LYS A 173 0.42 -8.28 18.95
C LYS A 173 -0.66 -9.05 18.20
N SER A 174 -1.93 -8.81 18.54
CA SER A 174 -3.09 -9.46 17.90
C SER A 174 -3.53 -8.79 16.60
N GLN A 175 -2.92 -7.65 16.24
CA GLN A 175 -3.26 -6.93 15.03
C GLN A 175 -2.36 -7.35 13.85
N PRO A 176 -2.89 -7.35 12.61
CA PRO A 176 -4.27 -7.00 12.24
C PRO A 176 -5.29 -8.11 12.60
N ILE A 177 -6.55 -7.79 12.83
CA ILE A 177 -7.60 -8.82 12.95
C ILE A 177 -7.79 -9.61 11.64
N GLU A 178 -8.37 -10.80 11.71
CA GLU A 178 -8.55 -11.73 10.59
C GLU A 178 -9.38 -11.13 9.44
N ALA A 179 -10.33 -10.23 9.76
CA ALA A 179 -11.14 -9.52 8.76
C ALA A 179 -10.31 -8.71 7.75
N CYS A 180 -9.03 -8.42 8.06
CA CYS A 180 -8.10 -7.76 7.14
C CYS A 180 -7.86 -8.54 5.83
N VAL A 181 -8.19 -9.84 5.80
CA VAL A 181 -8.10 -10.70 4.61
C VAL A 181 -8.92 -10.17 3.43
N VAL A 182 -9.93 -9.34 3.69
CA VAL A 182 -10.76 -8.68 2.66
C VAL A 182 -9.98 -7.71 1.77
N LEU A 183 -8.78 -7.30 2.16
CA LEU A 183 -7.90 -6.54 1.29
C LEU A 183 -7.49 -7.34 0.05
N LEU A 184 -7.47 -8.68 0.12
CA LEU A 184 -7.16 -9.55 -1.01
C LEU A 184 -8.16 -9.42 -2.18
N PRO A 185 -9.49 -9.56 -1.98
CA PRO A 185 -10.45 -9.31 -3.05
C PRO A 185 -10.30 -7.92 -3.67
N ILE A 186 -10.14 -6.88 -2.85
CA ILE A 186 -9.93 -5.51 -3.35
C ILE A 186 -8.69 -5.45 -4.24
N PHE A 187 -7.56 -5.99 -3.78
CA PHE A 187 -6.33 -6.01 -4.54
C PHE A 187 -6.48 -6.75 -5.87
N GLU A 188 -7.14 -7.91 -5.90
CA GLU A 188 -7.26 -8.69 -7.13
C GLU A 188 -8.20 -8.08 -8.15
N PHE A 189 -9.31 -7.49 -7.70
CA PHE A 189 -10.19 -6.74 -8.58
C PHE A 189 -9.52 -5.47 -9.10
N LEU A 190 -8.79 -4.72 -8.26
CA LEU A 190 -8.03 -3.55 -8.69
C LEU A 190 -6.97 -3.88 -9.75
N ARG A 191 -6.28 -5.01 -9.58
CA ARG A 191 -5.18 -5.42 -10.47
C ARG A 191 -5.67 -6.02 -11.78
N THR A 192 -6.79 -6.73 -11.74
CA THR A 192 -7.24 -7.58 -12.85
C THR A 192 -8.35 -6.93 -13.68
N ASN A 193 -9.26 -6.19 -13.04
CA ASN A 193 -10.40 -5.59 -13.71
C ASN A 193 -10.14 -4.11 -14.06
N PRO A 194 -10.31 -3.68 -15.32
CA PRO A 194 -10.05 -2.29 -15.71
C PRO A 194 -11.11 -1.29 -15.22
N THR A 195 -12.36 -1.74 -15.00
CA THR A 195 -13.48 -0.88 -14.58
C THR A 195 -13.53 -0.69 -13.06
N PHE A 196 -13.13 -1.70 -12.29
CA PHE A 196 -13.22 -1.71 -10.82
C PHE A 196 -12.52 -0.54 -10.13
N PRO A 197 -11.30 -0.12 -10.51
CA PRO A 197 -10.64 1.04 -9.89
C PRO A 197 -11.49 2.32 -9.97
N LEU A 198 -12.18 2.54 -11.09
CA LEU A 198 -13.06 3.69 -11.26
C LEU A 198 -14.34 3.57 -10.44
N VAL A 199 -14.90 2.37 -10.30
CA VAL A 199 -16.06 2.13 -9.43
C VAL A 199 -15.71 2.34 -7.96
N LEU A 200 -14.51 1.93 -7.53
CA LEU A 200 -14.03 2.11 -6.16
C LEU A 200 -13.97 3.59 -5.76
N VAL A 201 -13.51 4.46 -6.67
CA VAL A 201 -13.36 5.90 -6.40
C VAL A 201 -14.60 6.73 -6.74
N SER A 202 -15.60 6.12 -7.39
CA SER A 202 -16.84 6.82 -7.73
C SER A 202 -17.67 7.09 -6.47
N PRO A 203 -18.28 8.28 -6.34
CA PRO A 203 -19.18 8.55 -5.24
C PRO A 203 -20.38 7.59 -5.28
N SER A 204 -20.81 7.12 -4.12
CA SER A 204 -22.02 6.31 -3.99
C SER A 204 -23.23 7.20 -4.31
N THR A 205 -24.11 6.76 -5.20
CA THR A 205 -25.29 7.53 -5.63
C THR A 205 -26.39 7.65 -4.56
N ASP A 206 -26.24 6.96 -3.42
CA ASP A 206 -27.24 6.86 -2.36
C ASP A 206 -26.99 7.88 -1.21
N ASP A 207 -26.51 9.08 -1.56
CA ASP A 207 -26.17 10.21 -0.67
C ASP A 207 -27.36 10.79 0.15
N THR A 208 -28.52 10.13 0.16
CA THR A 208 -29.68 10.57 0.95
C THR A 208 -29.61 10.17 2.43
N THR A 209 -28.67 9.31 2.83
CA THR A 209 -28.44 8.97 4.25
C THR A 209 -26.95 9.07 4.59
N PRO A 210 -26.54 9.79 5.66
CA PRO A 210 -25.16 9.79 6.09
C PRO A 210 -24.80 8.37 6.56
N SER A 211 -24.09 7.62 5.71
CA SER A 211 -23.51 6.35 6.12
C SER A 211 -22.45 6.62 7.19
N ALA A 212 -22.53 5.93 8.33
CA ALA A 212 -21.57 6.07 9.43
C ALA A 212 -20.14 5.62 9.06
N VAL A 213 -19.98 4.98 7.89
CA VAL A 213 -18.70 4.47 7.39
C VAL A 213 -18.18 5.39 6.30
N SER A 214 -16.88 5.67 6.35
CA SER A 214 -16.13 6.43 5.34
C SER A 214 -16.26 5.78 3.97
N SER A 215 -16.03 6.53 2.90
CA SER A 215 -16.02 6.00 1.53
C SER A 215 -14.97 4.89 1.36
N PRO A 216 -15.20 3.90 0.48
CA PRO A 216 -14.26 2.81 0.25
C PRO A 216 -12.79 3.24 0.06
N PRO A 217 -12.45 4.24 -0.78
CA PRO A 217 -11.05 4.63 -0.97
C PRO A 217 -10.46 5.28 0.29
N SER A 218 -11.25 6.06 1.04
CA SER A 218 -10.84 6.68 2.30
C SER A 218 -10.53 5.63 3.36
N THR A 219 -11.38 4.61 3.51
CA THR A 219 -11.15 3.50 4.45
C THR A 219 -9.91 2.68 4.08
N VAL A 220 -9.68 2.41 2.77
CA VAL A 220 -8.46 1.73 2.30
C VAL A 220 -7.22 2.52 2.68
N LEU A 221 -7.20 3.84 2.46
CA LEU A 221 -6.06 4.70 2.81
C LEU A 221 -5.85 4.77 4.32
N SER A 222 -6.92 4.90 5.10
CA SER A 222 -6.87 4.83 6.57
C SER A 222 -6.27 3.51 7.04
N LEU A 223 -6.76 2.37 6.57
CA LEU A 223 -6.22 1.05 6.89
C LEU A 223 -4.72 0.94 6.54
N CYS A 224 -4.34 1.33 5.32
CA CYS A 224 -2.94 1.30 4.89
C CYS A 224 -2.06 2.09 5.86
N SER A 225 -2.51 3.24 6.36
CA SER A 225 -1.74 4.04 7.32
C SER A 225 -1.46 3.29 8.64
N TYR A 226 -2.43 2.53 9.18
CA TYR A 226 -2.24 1.75 10.41
C TYR A 226 -1.33 0.54 10.17
N LEU A 227 -1.60 -0.23 9.11
CA LEU A 227 -0.82 -1.41 8.75
C LEU A 227 0.65 -1.03 8.48
N LEU A 228 0.89 0.02 7.69
CA LEU A 228 2.24 0.47 7.35
C LEU A 228 2.97 1.10 8.55
N THR A 229 2.28 1.64 9.56
CA THR A 229 2.94 2.18 10.75
C THR A 229 3.40 1.09 11.73
N HIS A 230 2.62 0.00 11.81
CA HIS A 230 2.82 -1.07 12.80
C HIS A 230 3.45 -2.35 12.24
N ALA A 231 3.67 -2.45 10.93
CA ALA A 231 4.15 -3.66 10.27
C ALA A 231 5.40 -4.27 10.94
N SER A 232 6.41 -3.46 11.29
CA SER A 232 7.63 -3.93 11.96
C SER A 232 7.54 -3.95 13.49
N SER A 233 6.47 -3.41 14.08
CA SER A 233 6.28 -3.34 15.54
C SER A 233 5.67 -4.62 16.09
N THR A 234 4.82 -5.28 15.29
CA THR A 234 4.26 -6.57 15.65
C THR A 234 5.32 -7.65 15.44
N SER A 235 5.61 -8.46 16.46
CA SER A 235 6.53 -9.60 16.36
C SER A 235 6.08 -10.71 15.40
N SER A 236 4.95 -10.50 14.69
CA SER A 236 4.31 -11.47 13.82
C SER A 236 4.68 -11.20 12.36
N PRO A 237 5.16 -12.22 11.61
CA PRO A 237 5.41 -12.10 10.17
C PRO A 237 4.13 -11.78 9.38
N ARG A 238 2.95 -12.04 9.98
CA ARG A 238 1.64 -11.76 9.39
C ARG A 238 1.43 -10.26 9.10
N ALA A 239 1.85 -9.37 10.01
CA ALA A 239 1.67 -7.92 9.83
C ALA A 239 2.49 -7.38 8.64
N ILE A 240 3.73 -7.89 8.46
CA ILE A 240 4.60 -7.52 7.32
C ILE A 240 3.97 -7.94 5.99
N ILE A 241 3.32 -9.11 5.94
CA ILE A 241 2.69 -9.62 4.73
C ILE A 241 1.47 -8.78 4.35
N TYR A 242 0.65 -8.38 5.32
CA TYR A 242 -0.44 -7.43 5.10
C TYR A 242 0.06 -6.04 4.67
N ALA A 243 1.18 -5.58 5.22
CA ALA A 243 1.82 -4.34 4.78
C ALA A 243 2.32 -4.44 3.33
N ASN A 244 2.88 -5.59 2.93
CA ASN A 244 3.25 -5.84 1.54
C ASN A 244 2.01 -5.83 0.62
N LEU A 245 0.91 -6.47 1.01
CA LEU A 245 -0.35 -6.41 0.27
C LEU A 245 -0.89 -4.96 0.16
N CYS A 246 -0.78 -4.16 1.23
CA CYS A 246 -1.14 -2.74 1.20
C CYS A 246 -0.30 -1.96 0.18
N LEU A 247 1.03 -2.13 0.19
CA LEU A 247 1.91 -1.42 -0.74
C LEU A 247 1.62 -1.78 -2.19
N ASN A 248 1.33 -3.04 -2.48
CA ASN A 248 0.91 -3.45 -3.83
C ASN A 248 -0.47 -2.91 -4.19
N THR A 249 -1.39 -2.83 -3.22
CA THR A 249 -2.70 -2.18 -3.43
C THR A 249 -2.55 -0.70 -3.77
N LEU A 250 -1.72 0.03 -3.01
CA LEU A 250 -1.39 1.44 -3.29
C LEU A 250 -0.70 1.59 -4.65
N LEU A 251 0.17 0.66 -5.04
CA LEU A 251 0.82 0.69 -6.35
C LEU A 251 -0.20 0.50 -7.48
N THR A 252 -1.11 -0.46 -7.37
CA THR A 252 -2.17 -0.67 -8.36
C THR A 252 -3.08 0.56 -8.48
N LEU A 253 -3.42 1.21 -7.37
CA LEU A 253 -4.15 2.49 -7.38
C LEU A 253 -3.37 3.59 -8.11
N ALA A 254 -2.06 3.71 -7.81
CA ALA A 254 -1.19 4.71 -8.43
C ALA A 254 -0.81 4.41 -9.90
N GLN A 255 -1.08 3.21 -10.40
CA GLN A 255 -0.90 2.87 -11.81
C GLN A 255 -2.10 3.28 -12.68
N ASN A 256 -3.27 3.53 -12.08
CA ASN A 256 -4.46 3.91 -12.81
C ASN A 256 -4.60 5.44 -12.85
N ASP A 257 -4.37 6.05 -14.02
CA ASP A 257 -4.48 7.50 -14.21
C ASP A 257 -5.87 8.04 -13.80
N GLY A 258 -6.95 7.29 -14.02
CA GLY A 258 -8.30 7.70 -13.61
C GLY A 258 -8.50 7.76 -12.10
N VAL A 259 -7.91 6.82 -11.36
CA VAL A 259 -7.86 6.86 -9.89
C VAL A 259 -7.05 8.07 -9.42
N LEU A 260 -5.89 8.34 -10.02
CA LEU A 260 -5.06 9.48 -9.65
C LEU A 260 -5.73 10.83 -9.97
N ILE A 261 -6.47 10.93 -11.06
CA ILE A 261 -7.32 12.09 -11.37
C ILE A 261 -8.37 12.29 -10.26
N ALA A 262 -9.08 11.23 -9.86
CA ALA A 262 -10.08 11.30 -8.80
C ALA A 262 -9.45 11.68 -7.45
N PHE A 263 -8.31 11.09 -7.11
CA PHE A 263 -7.57 11.35 -5.86
C PHE A 263 -6.93 12.75 -5.81
N SER A 264 -6.78 13.41 -6.95
CA SER A 264 -6.26 14.78 -7.03
C SER A 264 -7.33 15.85 -6.76
N GLN A 265 -8.61 15.48 -6.78
CA GLN A 265 -9.68 16.40 -6.45
C GLN A 265 -9.79 16.61 -4.92
N PRO A 266 -10.03 17.85 -4.45
CA PRO A 266 -10.22 18.08 -3.02
C PRO A 266 -11.49 17.40 -2.52
N SER A 267 -11.35 16.59 -1.46
CA SER A 267 -12.48 15.96 -0.77
C SER A 267 -12.73 16.65 0.57
N ASP A 268 -14.01 16.77 0.94
CA ASP A 268 -14.43 17.22 2.27
C ASP A 268 -14.44 16.05 3.27
N GLU A 269 -14.30 14.82 2.79
CA GLU A 269 -14.19 13.64 3.62
C GLU A 269 -12.84 13.57 4.34
N ARG A 270 -12.86 13.46 5.66
CA ARG A 270 -11.66 13.39 6.49
C ARG A 270 -11.09 11.97 6.54
N ILE A 271 -9.99 11.75 5.82
CA ILE A 271 -9.21 10.50 5.91
C ILE A 271 -8.38 10.50 7.21
N ARG A 272 -8.79 9.69 8.19
CA ARG A 272 -8.09 9.54 9.47
C ARG A 272 -6.88 8.63 9.31
N LEU A 273 -5.68 9.20 9.40
CA LEU A 273 -4.41 8.48 9.33
C LEU A 273 -3.90 8.10 10.72
N CYS A 274 -3.13 7.00 10.79
CA CYS A 274 -2.49 6.55 12.01
C CYS A 274 -1.54 7.59 12.60
N ARG A 275 -1.75 7.93 13.88
CA ARG A 275 -0.85 8.82 14.66
C ARG A 275 -0.36 8.16 15.96
N GLN A 276 -0.45 6.84 16.04
CA GLN A 276 -0.15 6.06 17.25
C GLN A 276 1.35 5.93 17.54
N ARG A 277 2.24 6.34 16.61
CA ARG A 277 3.69 6.20 16.73
C ARG A 277 4.41 7.52 16.43
N LEU A 278 5.42 7.83 17.22
CA LEU A 278 6.29 8.98 17.01
C LEU A 278 7.44 8.63 16.04
N PRO A 279 7.92 9.59 15.22
CA PRO A 279 7.38 10.95 15.03
C PRO A 279 6.08 10.95 14.21
N VAL A 280 5.11 11.77 14.62
CA VAL A 280 3.81 11.89 13.91
C VAL A 280 3.90 12.84 12.73
N LEU A 281 3.10 12.57 11.69
CA LEU A 281 2.93 13.49 10.57
C LEU A 281 2.23 14.80 11.01
N PRO A 282 2.43 15.92 10.28
CA PRO A 282 1.68 17.15 10.49
C PRO A 282 0.17 16.91 10.46
N ILE A 283 -0.60 17.77 11.13
CA ILE A 283 -2.07 17.68 11.08
C ILE A 283 -2.51 18.21 9.70
N PRO A 284 -3.21 17.39 8.89
CA PRO A 284 -3.64 17.83 7.57
C PRO A 284 -4.72 18.92 7.64
N PRO A 285 -4.79 19.81 6.63
CA PRO A 285 -5.93 20.71 6.49
C PRO A 285 -7.23 19.93 6.26
N SER A 286 -8.36 20.53 6.61
CA SER A 286 -9.68 19.88 6.59
C SER A 286 -10.13 19.43 5.20
N ARG A 287 -9.79 20.22 4.17
CA ARG A 287 -10.09 19.91 2.78
C ARG A 287 -8.80 19.59 2.05
N ARG A 288 -8.57 18.32 1.72
CA ARG A 288 -7.38 17.91 0.98
C ARG A 288 -7.66 16.76 0.02
N PRO A 289 -6.91 16.66 -1.08
CA PRO A 289 -7.03 15.52 -1.98
C PRO A 289 -6.62 14.20 -1.29
N PRO A 290 -7.34 13.09 -1.53
CA PRO A 290 -6.93 11.75 -1.08
C PRO A 290 -5.50 11.35 -1.51
N LEU A 291 -5.00 11.93 -2.61
CA LEU A 291 -3.63 11.73 -3.07
C LEU A 291 -2.58 12.08 -2.00
N CYS A 292 -2.84 13.09 -1.16
CA CYS A 292 -1.97 13.43 -0.05
C CYS A 292 -1.91 12.31 1.00
N ALA A 293 -3.06 11.67 1.30
CA ALA A 293 -3.12 10.55 2.24
C ALA A 293 -2.42 9.29 1.68
N LEU A 294 -2.46 9.08 0.36
CA LEU A 294 -1.68 8.03 -0.31
C LEU A 294 -0.17 8.25 -0.13
N LEU A 295 0.32 9.48 -0.34
CA LEU A 295 1.73 9.82 -0.08
C LEU A 295 2.09 9.71 1.41
N ASP A 296 1.20 10.13 2.31
CA ASP A 296 1.41 9.98 3.76
C ASP A 296 1.58 8.50 4.15
N CYS A 297 0.82 7.57 3.56
CA CYS A 297 0.98 6.14 3.78
C CYS A 297 2.39 5.65 3.41
N CYS A 298 2.93 6.11 2.28
CA CYS A 298 4.30 5.83 1.87
C CYS A 298 5.31 6.40 2.87
N VAL A 299 5.11 7.64 3.33
CA VAL A 299 5.99 8.28 4.33
C VAL A 299 5.97 7.51 5.66
N LEU A 300 4.81 7.06 6.13
CA LEU A 300 4.69 6.24 7.35
C LEU A 300 5.47 4.94 7.23
N TRP A 301 5.37 4.24 6.08
CA TRP A 301 6.16 3.04 5.82
C TRP A 301 7.66 3.32 5.92
N LEU A 302 8.13 4.34 5.19
CA LEU A 302 9.54 4.70 5.10
C LEU A 302 10.15 5.11 6.45
N ARG A 303 9.36 5.67 7.36
CA ARG A 303 9.83 6.15 8.67
C ARG A 303 9.85 5.07 9.74
N HIS A 304 8.80 4.26 9.82
CA HIS A 304 8.54 3.44 11.00
C HIS A 304 9.10 2.02 10.91
N ASN A 305 9.49 1.58 9.71
CA ASN A 305 9.86 0.18 9.46
C ASN A 305 11.34 0.01 9.08
N LEU A 306 12.20 0.99 9.31
CA LEU A 306 13.64 0.85 9.05
C LEU A 306 14.28 0.04 10.17
N HIS A 307 14.60 -1.23 9.89
CA HIS A 307 15.22 -2.14 10.83
C HIS A 307 16.27 -3.02 10.12
N LYS A 308 17.13 -3.69 10.90
CA LYS A 308 18.26 -4.46 10.35
C LYS A 308 17.84 -5.53 9.34
N ARG A 309 16.68 -6.15 9.55
CA ARG A 309 16.06 -7.07 8.59
C ARG A 309 15.22 -6.27 7.60
N LEU A 310 15.82 -5.85 6.50
CA LEU A 310 15.13 -4.94 5.58
C LEU A 310 14.30 -5.73 4.57
N GLU A 311 13.00 -5.45 4.51
CA GLU A 311 12.08 -5.99 3.49
C GLU A 311 12.22 -5.21 2.17
N VAL A 312 13.34 -5.42 1.48
CA VAL A 312 13.78 -4.61 0.33
C VAL A 312 12.69 -4.49 -0.74
N GLN A 313 11.98 -5.57 -1.08
CA GLN A 313 10.93 -5.53 -2.10
C GLN A 313 9.78 -4.59 -1.73
N SER A 314 9.32 -4.61 -0.48
CA SER A 314 8.27 -3.71 0.01
C SER A 314 8.71 -2.25 -0.06
N TYR A 315 9.97 -1.95 0.31
CA TYR A 315 10.52 -0.61 0.12
C TYR A 315 10.58 -0.20 -1.34
N THR A 316 11.01 -1.09 -2.23
CA THR A 316 11.05 -0.83 -3.68
C THR A 316 9.65 -0.54 -4.21
N THR A 317 8.64 -1.34 -3.84
CA THR A 317 7.23 -1.07 -4.18
C THR A 317 6.78 0.30 -3.67
N CYS A 318 7.11 0.66 -2.43
CA CYS A 318 6.79 1.98 -1.86
C CYS A 318 7.41 3.12 -2.69
N ILE A 319 8.68 3.00 -3.07
CA ILE A 319 9.36 3.99 -3.92
C ILE A 319 8.70 4.09 -5.30
N TRP A 320 8.24 2.97 -5.87
CA TRP A 320 7.50 3.00 -7.14
C TRP A 320 6.11 3.64 -7.03
N VAL A 321 5.41 3.49 -5.91
CA VAL A 321 4.16 4.25 -5.64
C VAL A 321 4.47 5.74 -5.69
N CYS A 322 5.49 6.18 -4.95
CA CYS A 322 5.92 7.58 -4.92
C CYS A 322 6.31 8.09 -6.31
N TYR A 323 7.08 7.30 -7.07
CA TYR A 323 7.49 7.64 -8.43
C TYR A 323 6.30 7.80 -9.38
N ARG A 324 5.35 6.87 -9.34
CA ARG A 324 4.11 6.93 -10.14
C ARG A 324 3.31 8.19 -9.85
N VAL A 325 3.18 8.56 -8.58
CA VAL A 325 2.47 9.78 -8.18
C VAL A 325 3.17 11.02 -8.71
N ILE A 326 4.49 11.16 -8.51
CA ILE A 326 5.24 12.33 -8.99
C ILE A 326 5.22 12.41 -10.52
N TRP A 327 5.38 11.27 -11.20
CA TRP A 327 5.24 11.15 -12.65
C TRP A 327 3.88 11.65 -13.13
N PHE A 328 2.80 11.21 -12.49
CA PHE A 328 1.45 11.65 -12.83
C PHE A 328 1.24 13.14 -12.57
N LEU A 329 1.67 13.66 -11.41
CA LEU A 329 1.55 15.09 -11.10
C LEU A 329 2.28 15.95 -12.14
N HIS A 330 3.45 15.50 -12.58
CA HIS A 330 4.17 16.12 -13.67
C HIS A 330 3.37 16.06 -14.99
N LYS A 331 2.97 14.86 -15.43
CA LYS A 331 2.23 14.62 -16.68
C LYS A 331 0.91 15.39 -16.75
N ALA A 332 0.20 15.48 -15.62
CA ALA A 332 -1.08 16.16 -15.51
C ALA A 332 -0.95 17.66 -15.17
N HIS A 333 0.27 18.18 -14.96
CA HIS A 333 0.56 19.54 -14.52
C HIS A 333 -0.23 19.97 -13.26
N ILE A 334 -0.34 19.05 -12.30
CA ILE A 334 -1.07 19.29 -11.04
C ILE A 334 -0.08 19.74 -9.96
N ARG A 335 -0.30 20.94 -9.43
CA ARG A 335 0.40 21.45 -8.25
C ARG A 335 -0.28 20.97 -6.98
N LEU A 336 0.39 20.09 -6.23
CA LEU A 336 -0.19 19.46 -5.05
C LEU A 336 0.23 20.19 -3.77
N GLU A 337 -0.73 20.72 -3.03
CA GLU A 337 -0.54 21.27 -1.68
C GLU A 337 -0.34 20.13 -0.67
N TYR A 338 0.93 19.86 -0.36
CA TYR A 338 1.33 18.74 0.47
C TYR A 338 2.53 19.09 1.36
N SER A 339 2.70 18.35 2.46
CA SER A 339 3.82 18.49 3.40
C SER A 339 5.11 17.89 2.83
N TRP A 340 5.59 18.44 1.72
CA TRP A 340 6.72 17.93 0.94
C TRP A 340 8.00 17.73 1.75
N GLY A 341 8.27 18.56 2.76
CA GLY A 341 9.43 18.40 3.64
C GLY A 341 9.46 17.05 4.37
N GLU A 342 8.30 16.53 4.76
CA GLU A 342 8.20 15.22 5.42
C GLU A 342 8.53 14.08 4.47
N PHE A 343 8.16 14.22 3.20
CA PHE A 343 8.42 13.28 2.13
C PHE A 343 9.89 13.25 1.72
N TRP A 344 10.52 14.41 1.52
CA TRP A 344 11.96 14.50 1.23
C TRP A 344 12.79 13.90 2.36
N SER A 345 12.46 14.26 3.61
CA SER A 345 13.14 13.72 4.80
C SER A 345 13.05 12.19 4.87
N ALA A 346 11.93 11.60 4.49
CA ALA A 346 11.74 10.14 4.49
C ALA A 346 12.59 9.44 3.41
N LEU A 347 12.67 10.01 2.19
CA LEU A 347 13.50 9.47 1.11
C LEU A 347 15.00 9.57 1.45
N ILE A 348 15.45 10.72 1.94
CA ILE A 348 16.83 10.91 2.38
C ILE A 348 17.15 10.00 3.58
N GLY A 349 16.20 9.84 4.51
CA GLY A 349 16.32 8.93 5.64
C GLY A 349 16.55 7.48 5.21
N LEU A 350 15.84 7.02 4.17
CA LEU A 350 16.08 5.71 3.56
C LEU A 350 17.50 5.60 3.00
N LEU A 351 17.93 6.55 2.15
CA LEU A 351 19.28 6.52 1.56
C LEU A 351 20.38 6.52 2.63
N ASN A 352 20.22 7.33 3.67
CA ASN A 352 21.14 7.36 4.81
C ASN A 352 21.17 6.03 5.56
N PHE A 353 20.01 5.38 5.75
CA PHE A 353 19.95 4.06 6.37
C PHE A 353 20.71 3.01 5.55
N LEU A 354 20.51 3.00 4.22
CA LEU A 354 21.19 2.06 3.33
C LEU A 354 22.71 2.25 3.35
N SER A 355 23.22 3.48 3.29
CA SER A 355 24.66 3.75 3.31
C SER A 355 25.31 3.55 4.68
N SER A 356 24.63 3.90 5.77
CA SER A 356 25.20 3.83 7.12
C SER A 356 25.14 2.45 7.77
N LYS A 357 24.26 1.55 7.31
CA LYS A 357 24.03 0.24 7.93
C LYS A 357 24.36 -0.95 7.07
N LEU A 358 24.87 -0.75 5.85
CA LEU A 358 25.07 -1.79 4.83
C LEU A 358 25.65 -3.11 5.40
N ASP A 359 26.77 -3.04 6.14
CA ASP A 359 27.47 -4.21 6.68
C ASP A 359 26.66 -5.02 7.71
N SER A 360 25.63 -4.39 8.30
CA SER A 360 24.79 -4.96 9.36
C SER A 360 23.39 -5.34 8.89
N LEU A 361 23.08 -5.14 7.61
CA LEU A 361 21.77 -5.43 7.04
C LEU A 361 21.62 -6.91 6.71
N THR A 362 20.55 -7.52 7.21
CA THR A 362 20.08 -8.83 6.75
C THR A 362 19.01 -8.59 5.69
N THR A 363 19.30 -8.95 4.44
CA THR A 363 18.38 -8.74 3.31
C THR A 363 18.31 -9.99 2.44
N THR A 364 17.27 -10.06 1.62
CA THR A 364 17.11 -11.08 0.56
C THR A 364 17.84 -10.69 -0.74
N GLY A 365 18.72 -9.68 -0.69
CA GLY A 365 19.28 -9.01 -1.86
C GLY A 365 18.44 -7.82 -2.31
N GLY A 366 18.79 -7.20 -3.44
CA GLY A 366 17.98 -6.12 -4.01
C GLY A 366 18.33 -4.69 -3.55
N VAL A 367 19.27 -4.54 -2.61
CA VAL A 367 19.60 -3.24 -1.98
C VAL A 367 20.07 -2.22 -3.02
N GLU A 368 20.84 -2.68 -4.01
CA GLU A 368 21.28 -1.85 -5.13
C GLU A 368 20.09 -1.30 -5.92
N GLN A 369 19.12 -2.15 -6.27
CA GLN A 369 17.91 -1.76 -6.99
C GLN A 369 17.09 -0.75 -6.20
N LEU A 370 16.97 -0.92 -4.88
CA LEU A 370 16.27 0.02 -4.02
C LEU A 370 16.95 1.39 -3.98
N ALA A 371 18.27 1.42 -3.82
CA ALA A 371 19.05 2.67 -3.84
C ALA A 371 18.89 3.38 -5.19
N ARG A 372 19.02 2.64 -6.31
CA ARG A 372 18.84 3.17 -7.68
C ARG A 372 17.44 3.72 -7.91
N ALA A 373 16.39 3.01 -7.50
CA ALA A 373 15.01 3.48 -7.64
C ALA A 373 14.75 4.76 -6.81
N THR A 374 15.34 4.86 -5.62
CA THR A 374 15.22 6.05 -4.76
C THR A 374 15.95 7.25 -5.36
N ILE A 375 17.14 7.04 -5.93
CA ILE A 375 17.90 8.07 -6.66
C ILE A 375 17.11 8.55 -7.88
N LEU A 376 16.56 7.62 -8.67
CA LEU A 376 15.71 7.92 -9.83
C LEU A 376 14.49 8.77 -9.44
N LEU A 377 13.87 8.50 -8.29
CA LEU A 377 12.76 9.30 -7.76
C LEU A 377 13.17 10.73 -7.40
N LEU A 378 14.29 10.90 -6.67
CA LEU A 378 14.80 12.22 -6.30
C LEU A 378 15.20 13.03 -7.53
N ASP A 379 15.80 12.37 -8.50
CA ASP A 379 16.23 12.96 -9.75
C ASP A 379 15.04 13.41 -10.63
N LEU A 380 14.00 12.57 -10.80
CA LEU A 380 12.74 12.98 -11.42
C LEU A 380 12.12 14.19 -10.68
N SER A 381 12.13 14.13 -9.35
CA SER A 381 11.59 15.20 -8.51
C SER A 381 12.34 16.51 -8.74
N LEU A 382 13.66 16.48 -8.85
CA LEU A 382 14.51 17.65 -9.14
C LEU A 382 14.26 18.19 -10.55
N ALA A 383 14.19 17.31 -11.54
CA ALA A 383 13.98 17.72 -12.93
C ALA A 383 12.60 18.36 -13.16
N LYS A 384 11.56 18.00 -12.37
CA LYS A 384 10.17 18.43 -12.60
C LYS A 384 9.56 19.22 -11.44
N CYS A 385 10.36 19.64 -10.45
CA CYS A 385 9.87 20.29 -9.23
C CYS A 385 9.01 21.52 -9.50
N GLU A 386 9.32 22.32 -10.53
CA GLU A 386 8.58 23.53 -10.90
C GLU A 386 7.13 23.27 -11.37
N ILE A 387 6.86 22.03 -11.81
CA ILE A 387 5.58 21.64 -12.39
C ILE A 387 4.59 21.22 -11.30
N PHE A 388 5.04 20.40 -10.35
CA PHE A 388 4.16 19.81 -9.34
C PHE A 388 4.25 20.46 -7.95
N LEU A 389 5.31 21.21 -7.64
CA LEU A 389 5.39 21.93 -6.37
C LEU A 389 4.52 23.19 -6.41
N PRO A 390 3.79 23.51 -5.33
CA PRO A 390 2.79 24.56 -5.35
C PRO A 390 3.39 25.97 -5.33
N THR A 391 4.56 26.16 -4.73
CA THR A 391 5.17 27.48 -4.52
C THR A 391 6.68 27.46 -4.75
N ALA A 392 7.26 28.62 -5.07
CA ALA A 392 8.72 28.80 -5.15
C ALA A 392 9.41 28.43 -3.83
N GLN A 393 8.79 28.75 -2.69
CA GLN A 393 9.31 28.37 -1.38
C GLN A 393 9.43 26.85 -1.23
N SER A 394 8.50 26.06 -1.76
CA SER A 394 8.58 24.59 -1.74
C SER A 394 9.76 24.08 -2.57
N ILE A 395 10.07 24.72 -3.70
CA ILE A 395 11.25 24.42 -4.52
C ILE A 395 12.53 24.75 -3.73
N HIS A 396 12.61 25.94 -3.14
CA HIS A 396 13.76 26.35 -2.34
C HIS A 396 14.01 25.40 -1.17
N GLN A 397 12.95 24.96 -0.47
CA GLN A 397 13.05 23.99 0.63
C GLN A 397 13.56 22.63 0.14
N PHE A 398 13.08 22.15 -1.02
CA PHE A 398 13.53 20.90 -1.58
C PHE A 398 15.01 20.94 -1.98
N VAL A 399 15.43 21.96 -2.73
CA VAL A 399 16.84 22.11 -3.13
C VAL A 399 17.74 22.28 -1.90
N TYR A 400 17.32 23.08 -0.93
CA TYR A 400 18.05 23.22 0.33
C TYR A 400 18.19 21.89 1.07
N GLU A 401 17.15 21.06 1.09
CA GLU A 401 17.17 19.74 1.73
C GLU A 401 18.14 18.78 1.03
N LEU A 402 18.25 18.83 -0.29
CA LEU A 402 19.25 18.09 -1.06
C LEU A 402 20.67 18.56 -0.72
N VAL A 403 20.90 19.88 -0.70
CA VAL A 403 22.20 20.48 -0.35
C VAL A 403 22.61 20.12 1.07
N ARG A 404 21.68 20.20 2.02
CA ARG A 404 21.91 19.79 3.42
C ARG A 404 22.27 18.31 3.55
N SER A 405 21.85 17.50 2.59
CA SER A 405 22.01 16.05 2.57
C SER A 405 23.06 15.58 1.57
N SER A 406 23.93 16.47 1.06
CA SER A 406 24.93 16.15 0.04
C SER A 406 25.84 14.99 0.44
N ALA A 407 26.33 14.95 1.68
CA ALA A 407 27.14 13.85 2.19
C ALA A 407 26.43 12.48 2.13
N ILE A 408 25.10 12.45 2.27
CA ILE A 408 24.31 11.21 2.16
C ILE A 408 24.25 10.75 0.70
N LEU A 409 24.13 11.68 -0.24
CA LEU A 409 24.15 11.41 -1.68
C LEU A 409 25.53 10.94 -2.13
N GLU A 410 26.60 11.58 -1.65
CA GLU A 410 27.99 11.14 -1.90
C GLU A 410 28.24 9.73 -1.38
N ALA A 411 27.71 9.41 -0.19
CA ALA A 411 27.81 8.05 0.37
C ALA A 411 27.13 6.99 -0.50
N GLN A 412 26.14 7.36 -1.34
CA GLN A 412 25.53 6.42 -2.28
C GLN A 412 26.49 6.01 -3.39
N VAL A 413 27.45 6.86 -3.78
CA VAL A 413 28.48 6.50 -4.76
C VAL A 413 29.31 5.33 -4.24
N SER A 414 29.73 5.40 -2.98
CA SER A 414 30.48 4.34 -2.32
C SER A 414 29.65 3.07 -2.16
N LEU A 415 28.38 3.21 -1.76
CA LEU A 415 27.45 2.07 -1.63
C LEU A 415 27.24 1.35 -2.96
N LEU A 416 26.96 2.08 -4.05
CA LEU A 416 26.71 1.47 -5.36
C LEU A 416 27.97 0.79 -5.91
N LYS A 417 29.15 1.37 -5.70
CA LYS A 417 30.44 0.73 -6.04
C LYS A 417 30.73 -0.52 -5.21
N ALA A 418 30.36 -0.53 -3.94
CA ALA A 418 30.54 -1.70 -3.07
C ALA A 418 29.59 -2.84 -3.46
N LEU A 419 28.38 -2.50 -3.95
CA LEU A 419 27.37 -3.47 -4.38
C LEU A 419 27.56 -3.95 -5.82
N SER A 420 28.30 -3.23 -6.66
CA SER A 420 28.60 -3.66 -8.02
C SER A 420 29.53 -4.89 -8.00
N LEU A 421 28.96 -6.07 -8.24
CA LEU A 421 29.70 -7.31 -8.51
C LEU A 421 30.39 -7.25 -9.89
N PRO A 422 31.53 -7.96 -10.09
CA PRO A 422 32.14 -8.09 -11.41
C PRO A 422 31.16 -8.80 -12.36
N GLU A 423 31.00 -8.22 -13.54
CA GLU A 423 30.05 -8.58 -14.60
C GLU A 423 29.95 -10.10 -14.84
N THR A 424 29.02 -10.76 -14.17
CA THR A 424 28.61 -12.12 -14.52
C THR A 424 27.09 -12.20 -14.51
N GLU A 425 26.55 -12.38 -15.72
CA GLU A 425 25.17 -12.72 -16.05
C GLU A 425 24.09 -11.83 -15.41
N ARG A 426 24.08 -10.54 -15.82
CA ARG A 426 22.87 -9.73 -15.75
C ARG A 426 21.78 -10.43 -16.57
N ARG A 427 20.83 -11.09 -15.90
CA ARG A 427 19.47 -11.24 -16.43
C ARG A 427 18.89 -9.83 -16.55
N THR A 428 19.16 -9.20 -17.68
CA THR A 428 18.58 -7.95 -18.13
C THR A 428 17.08 -8.12 -18.33
N SER A 429 16.34 -7.87 -17.27
CA SER A 429 15.06 -7.22 -17.38
C SER A 429 15.20 -5.91 -16.62
N TRP A 430 14.48 -4.86 -17.01
CA TRP A 430 14.56 -3.47 -16.52
C TRP A 430 15.58 -2.60 -17.28
N THR A 431 15.15 -2.20 -18.47
CA THR A 431 15.69 -1.11 -19.28
C THR A 431 15.40 0.24 -18.60
N THR A 432 16.25 0.65 -17.66
CA THR A 432 16.48 2.09 -17.43
C THR A 432 17.57 2.49 -18.43
N GLU A 433 17.20 3.15 -19.52
CA GLU A 433 18.16 3.53 -20.59
C GLU A 433 19.23 4.53 -20.10
N GLN A 434 19.04 5.15 -18.92
CA GLN A 434 20.05 5.99 -18.29
C GLN A 434 20.73 5.28 -17.10
N PRO A 435 22.07 5.19 -17.06
CA PRO A 435 22.78 4.63 -15.93
C PRO A 435 22.47 5.43 -14.67
N SER A 436 22.14 4.76 -13.56
CA SER A 436 21.89 5.40 -12.27
C SER A 436 23.05 6.29 -11.79
N GLU A 437 24.26 6.01 -12.28
CA GLU A 437 25.46 6.82 -12.06
C GLU A 437 25.33 8.23 -12.64
N VAL A 438 24.68 8.37 -13.81
CA VAL A 438 24.43 9.67 -14.45
C VAL A 438 23.42 10.48 -13.65
N LEU A 439 22.34 9.83 -13.18
CA LEU A 439 21.32 10.47 -12.35
C LEU A 439 21.92 10.96 -11.02
N LEU A 440 22.73 10.10 -10.38
CA LEU A 440 23.43 10.47 -9.15
C LEU A 440 24.43 11.59 -9.38
N ALA A 441 25.19 11.56 -10.48
CA ALA A 441 26.14 12.63 -10.83
C ALA A 441 25.43 13.97 -11.05
N ARG A 442 24.23 13.98 -11.62
CA ARG A 442 23.42 15.20 -11.77
C ARG A 442 22.94 15.76 -10.44
N LEU A 443 22.43 14.90 -9.55
CA LEU A 443 22.06 15.29 -8.20
C LEU A 443 23.27 15.91 -7.48
N LEU A 444 24.43 15.24 -7.54
CA LEU A 444 25.67 15.72 -6.93
C LEU A 444 26.12 17.06 -7.49
N SER A 445 26.19 17.21 -8.82
CA SER A 445 26.55 18.46 -9.49
C SER A 445 25.65 19.63 -9.07
N THR A 446 24.35 19.38 -8.95
CA THR A 446 23.39 20.39 -8.47
C THR A 446 23.67 20.76 -7.01
N THR A 447 23.88 19.77 -6.14
CA THR A 447 24.17 20.02 -4.73
C THR A 447 25.51 20.72 -4.50
N GLU A 448 26.56 20.36 -5.26
CA GLU A 448 27.88 20.96 -5.20
C GLU A 448 27.84 22.44 -5.59
N PHE A 449 27.11 22.79 -6.65
CA PHE A 449 26.94 24.18 -7.09
C PHE A 449 26.33 25.05 -5.98
N TYR A 450 25.20 24.63 -5.42
CA TYR A 450 24.54 25.40 -4.36
C TYR A 450 25.32 25.37 -3.04
N GLN A 451 26.02 24.28 -2.73
CA GLN A 451 26.90 24.20 -1.55
C GLN A 451 28.05 25.21 -1.66
N ALA A 452 28.66 25.37 -2.85
CA ALA A 452 29.66 26.39 -3.10
C ALA A 452 29.10 27.81 -2.88
N LYS A 453 27.89 28.09 -3.39
CA LYS A 453 27.22 29.39 -3.18
C LYS A 453 26.93 29.69 -1.71
N VAL A 454 26.47 28.69 -0.95
CA VAL A 454 26.22 28.82 0.49
C VAL A 454 27.54 29.09 1.25
N ALA A 455 28.63 28.45 0.84
CA ALA A 455 29.96 28.66 1.43
C ALA A 455 30.53 30.05 1.10
N GLU A 456 30.42 30.50 -0.17
CA GLU A 456 30.79 31.85 -0.63
C GLU A 456 30.06 32.95 0.15
N ALA A 457 28.78 32.76 0.45
CA ALA A 457 27.97 33.70 1.21
C ALA A 457 28.22 33.67 2.74
N HIS A 458 29.14 32.81 3.20
CA HIS A 458 29.47 32.57 4.62
C HIS A 458 28.22 32.39 5.50
N ALA A 459 27.27 31.58 5.02
CA ALA A 459 26.01 31.36 5.71
C ALA A 459 26.18 30.42 6.90
N GLN A 460 26.23 30.98 8.12
CA GLN A 460 26.39 30.20 9.36
C GLN A 460 25.08 29.65 9.95
N SER A 461 23.93 29.96 9.36
CA SER A 461 22.63 29.48 9.82
C SER A 461 21.80 28.89 8.68
N ALA A 462 20.99 27.86 9.00
CA ALA A 462 20.09 27.22 8.05
C ALA A 462 19.19 28.23 7.30
N ARG A 463 18.68 29.23 8.03
CA ARG A 463 17.84 30.29 7.45
C ARG A 463 18.60 31.16 6.46
N ARG A 464 19.88 31.44 6.71
CA ARG A 464 20.72 32.22 5.79
C ARG A 464 21.12 31.38 4.58
N ALA A 465 21.47 30.11 4.77
CA ALA A 465 21.78 29.19 3.68
C ALA A 465 20.58 29.00 2.74
N MET A 466 19.38 28.79 3.27
CA MET A 466 18.15 28.70 2.48
C MET A 466 17.87 29.99 1.68
N ARG A 467 18.13 31.18 2.25
CA ARG A 467 17.99 32.45 1.51
C ARG A 467 18.98 32.57 0.36
N VAL A 468 20.20 32.09 0.51
CA VAL A 468 21.21 32.10 -0.56
C VAL A 468 20.77 31.18 -1.69
N VAL A 469 20.35 29.95 -1.37
CA VAL A 469 19.81 29.00 -2.37
C VAL A 469 18.60 29.60 -3.08
N ALA A 470 17.66 30.18 -2.34
CA ALA A 470 16.48 30.84 -2.91
C ALA A 470 16.86 31.98 -3.86
N ALA A 471 17.77 32.87 -3.47
CA ALA A 471 18.19 34.01 -4.28
C ALA A 471 18.88 33.58 -5.58
N GLU A 472 19.66 32.50 -5.57
CA GLU A 472 20.30 31.96 -6.77
C GLU A 472 19.27 31.32 -7.71
N ILE A 473 18.33 30.53 -7.17
CA ILE A 473 17.24 29.93 -7.96
C ILE A 473 16.37 31.01 -8.61
N ASP A 474 15.99 32.04 -7.84
CA ASP A 474 15.13 33.12 -8.35
C ASP A 474 15.83 33.99 -9.39
N ARG A 475 17.18 34.03 -9.38
CA ARG A 475 17.98 34.81 -10.34
C ARG A 475 18.24 34.07 -11.64
N ASP A 476 18.74 32.84 -11.55
CA ASP A 476 19.31 32.10 -12.70
C ASP A 476 18.49 30.84 -13.05
N GLY A 477 17.42 30.55 -12.31
CA GLY A 477 16.69 29.29 -12.42
C GLY A 477 17.41 28.13 -11.73
N LEU A 478 16.84 26.93 -11.83
CA LEU A 478 17.44 25.75 -11.24
C LEU A 478 18.69 25.30 -12.02
N HIS A 479 19.84 25.27 -11.34
CA HIS A 479 21.09 24.77 -11.92
C HIS A 479 21.00 23.30 -12.35
N GLY A 480 21.63 22.96 -13.49
CA GLY A 480 21.78 21.57 -13.94
C GLY A 480 20.58 20.97 -14.68
N MET A 481 19.56 21.76 -15.00
CA MET A 481 18.41 21.28 -15.79
C MET A 481 18.83 20.98 -17.23
N THR A 482 18.75 19.71 -17.60
CA THR A 482 18.85 19.22 -18.98
C THR A 482 17.60 18.41 -19.30
N ASP A 483 17.06 18.58 -20.51
CA ASP A 483 15.89 17.81 -20.96
C ASP A 483 16.17 16.33 -20.84
N THR A 484 15.48 15.69 -19.89
CA THR A 484 15.75 14.31 -19.53
C THR A 484 14.89 13.41 -20.41
N ARG A 485 15.47 12.37 -21.02
CA ARG A 485 14.67 11.30 -21.62
C ARG A 485 13.99 10.53 -20.49
N GLU A 486 12.69 10.75 -20.41
CA GLU A 486 11.84 10.25 -19.35
C GLU A 486 11.67 8.73 -19.50
N THR A 487 11.78 7.98 -18.40
CA THR A 487 11.47 6.55 -18.41
C THR A 487 10.08 6.38 -17.84
N GLU A 488 9.12 5.97 -18.68
CA GLU A 488 7.78 5.64 -18.19
C GLU A 488 7.92 4.59 -17.07
N PRO A 489 7.22 4.76 -15.95
CA PRO A 489 7.36 3.82 -14.87
C PRO A 489 6.91 2.41 -15.30
N PRO A 490 7.50 1.36 -14.73
CA PRO A 490 7.20 -0.03 -15.07
C PRO A 490 5.81 -0.43 -14.60
N GLY A 491 5.03 -1.04 -15.50
CA GLY A 491 3.63 -1.40 -15.26
C GLY A 491 3.41 -2.65 -14.41
N GLU A 492 4.44 -3.47 -14.18
CA GLU A 492 4.27 -4.76 -13.50
C GLU A 492 4.26 -4.61 -11.98
N VAL A 493 3.13 -4.97 -11.37
CA VAL A 493 3.02 -5.21 -9.92
C VAL A 493 3.54 -6.61 -9.62
N ALA A 494 4.42 -6.74 -8.64
CA ALA A 494 4.97 -8.03 -8.24
C ALA A 494 3.86 -8.98 -7.75
N GLU A 495 4.04 -10.28 -7.98
CA GLU A 495 3.15 -11.28 -7.40
C GLU A 495 3.29 -11.31 -5.88
N VAL A 496 2.18 -11.10 -5.17
CA VAL A 496 2.14 -11.19 -3.71
C VAL A 496 1.82 -12.63 -3.31
N ALA A 497 2.79 -13.32 -2.71
CA ALA A 497 2.60 -14.65 -2.15
C ALA A 497 1.77 -14.60 -0.84
N PHE A 498 0.46 -14.38 -0.99
CA PHE A 498 -0.47 -14.14 0.12
C PHE A 498 -1.42 -15.32 0.42
N SER A 499 -1.56 -16.27 -0.51
CA SER A 499 -2.61 -17.30 -0.48
C SER A 499 -2.63 -18.16 0.79
N ARG A 500 -1.47 -18.53 1.34
CA ARG A 500 -1.40 -19.34 2.57
C ARG A 500 -1.94 -18.60 3.80
N PHE A 501 -1.62 -17.32 3.95
CA PHE A 501 -2.07 -16.51 5.07
C PHE A 501 -3.54 -16.14 4.92
N ALA A 502 -3.99 -15.86 3.69
CA ALA A 502 -5.40 -15.70 3.39
C ALA A 502 -6.23 -16.91 3.82
N CYS A 503 -5.81 -18.12 3.43
CA CYS A 503 -6.52 -19.34 3.80
C CYS A 503 -6.55 -19.56 5.32
N SER A 504 -5.46 -19.24 6.03
CA SER A 504 -5.43 -19.34 7.50
C SER A 504 -6.43 -18.41 8.16
N ASP A 505 -6.45 -17.14 7.75
CA ASP A 505 -7.35 -16.13 8.34
C ASP A 505 -8.81 -16.41 7.97
N VAL A 506 -9.09 -16.90 6.75
CA VAL A 506 -10.43 -17.35 6.34
C VAL A 506 -10.91 -18.50 7.22
N LEU A 507 -10.06 -19.51 7.48
CA LEU A 507 -10.43 -20.64 8.34
C LEU A 507 -10.65 -20.22 9.80
N SER A 508 -10.04 -19.14 10.26
CA SER A 508 -10.27 -18.58 11.60
C SER A 508 -11.56 -17.75 11.71
N LEU A 509 -12.08 -17.23 10.60
CA LEU A 509 -13.32 -16.45 10.56
C LEU A 509 -14.58 -17.32 10.46
N ILE A 510 -14.44 -18.54 9.95
CA ILE A 510 -15.57 -19.46 9.75
C ILE A 510 -15.71 -20.37 10.99
N PRO A 511 -16.92 -20.48 11.57
CA PRO A 511 -17.17 -21.24 12.80
C PRO A 511 -17.00 -22.75 12.70
#